data_AF-A0A970EYY8-F1
#
_entry.id   AF-A0A970EYY8-F1
#
_cell.length_a   1.000
_cell.length_b   1.000
_cell.length_c   1.000
_cell.angle_alpha   90.00
_cell.angle_beta   90.00
_cell.angle_gamma   90.00
#
_symmetry.space_group_name_H-M   'P 1'
#
loop_
_entity.id
_entity.type
_entity.pdbx_description
1 polymer ?
#
loop_
_entity_poly.entity_id
_entity_poly.type
_entity_poly.pdbx_seq_one_letter_code
_entity_poly.pdbx_strand_id
1 'polypeptide(L)'
;MCMECKAKPKYKPRTIITTDLECDDMNSLIHLCLFLNEIDLIGVVYTSSQYHFNGDGVHTLGEVTPNYRCQGEAAYKTHIGYPHPDPEAKNLKS
;
A
#
# COMPACT_ATOMS: atom_id res chain seq x y z
N MET A 1 29.15 -30.41 36.38
CA MET A 1 27.96 -30.29 35.51
C MET A 1 27.98 -28.89 34.93
N CYS A 2 28.31 -28.74 33.65
CA CYS A 2 28.44 -27.42 33.02
C CYS A 2 27.04 -26.80 32.87
N MET A 3 26.86 -25.57 33.35
CA MET A 3 25.59 -24.88 33.34
C MET A 3 25.43 -24.19 31.98
N GLU A 4 24.44 -24.62 31.21
CA GLU A 4 24.17 -24.09 29.88
C GLU A 4 23.50 -22.71 29.99
N CYS A 5 24.20 -21.65 29.59
CA CYS A 5 23.67 -20.29 29.56
C CYS A 5 22.63 -20.17 28.43
N LYS A 6 21.34 -20.33 28.73
CA LYS A 6 20.28 -20.06 27.75
C LYS A 6 20.22 -18.55 27.44
N ALA A 7 20.38 -18.20 26.16
CA ALA A 7 20.24 -16.85 25.67
C ALA A 7 18.80 -16.33 25.88
N LYS A 8 18.66 -15.09 26.32
CA LYS A 8 17.35 -14.43 26.49
C LYS A 8 16.69 -14.29 25.11
N PRO A 9 15.38 -14.56 24.97
CA PRO A 9 14.70 -14.40 23.70
C PRO A 9 14.78 -12.94 23.26
N LYS A 10 15.33 -12.69 22.07
CA LYS A 10 15.29 -11.38 21.41
C LYS A 10 13.82 -11.04 21.13
N TYR A 11 13.32 -9.98 21.72
CA TYR A 11 11.95 -9.52 21.47
C TYR A 11 11.91 -8.85 20.10
N LYS A 12 11.31 -9.53 19.11
CA LYS A 12 11.09 -8.95 17.79
C LYS A 12 9.88 -8.01 17.83
N PRO A 13 9.91 -6.86 17.15
CA PRO A 13 8.73 -6.01 17.04
C PRO A 13 7.62 -6.77 16.30
N ARG A 14 6.41 -6.72 16.85
CA ARG A 14 5.21 -7.27 16.22
C ARG A 14 4.68 -6.28 15.21
N THR A 15 4.51 -6.73 13.97
CA THR A 15 4.19 -5.86 12.83
C THR A 15 2.98 -6.39 12.08
N ILE A 16 2.05 -5.48 11.75
CA ILE A 16 0.96 -5.69 10.79
C ILE A 16 1.18 -4.69 9.67
N ILE A 17 1.01 -5.12 8.43
CA ILE A 17 1.20 -4.27 7.25
C ILE A 17 -0.12 -4.08 6.53
N THR A 18 -0.43 -2.84 6.19
CA THR A 18 -1.58 -2.47 5.36
C THR A 18 -1.03 -1.83 4.08
N THR A 19 -1.36 -2.38 2.91
CA THR A 19 -0.82 -1.93 1.62
C THR A 19 -1.86 -2.14 0.51
N ASP A 20 -1.84 -1.27 -0.49
CA ASP A 20 -2.64 -1.40 -1.71
C ASP A 20 -1.94 -2.08 -2.87
N LEU A 21 -0.73 -2.61 -2.63
CA LEU A 21 0.04 -3.46 -3.54
C LEU A 21 0.17 -2.87 -4.96
N GLU A 22 0.29 -1.54 -5.06
CA GLU A 22 0.74 -0.91 -6.29
C GLU A 22 2.22 -1.25 -6.56
N CYS A 23 2.75 -0.88 -7.73
CA CYS A 23 4.08 -1.28 -8.17
C CYS A 23 5.19 -0.95 -7.16
N ASP A 24 5.16 0.23 -6.54
CA ASP A 24 6.12 0.65 -5.52
C ASP A 24 5.94 -0.07 -4.18
N ASP A 25 4.70 -0.29 -3.78
CA ASP A 25 4.29 -1.07 -2.61
C ASP A 25 4.73 -2.55 -2.69
N MET A 26 4.64 -3.16 -3.87
CA MET A 26 5.16 -4.51 -4.10
C MET A 26 6.69 -4.57 -3.91
N ASN A 27 7.42 -3.57 -4.40
CA ASN A 27 8.87 -3.50 -4.24
C ASN A 27 9.27 -3.37 -2.77
N SER A 28 8.56 -2.52 -2.02
CA SER A 28 8.82 -2.34 -0.60
C SER A 28 8.43 -3.57 0.23
N LEU A 29 7.37 -4.31 -0.15
CA LEU A 29 6.99 -5.57 0.49
C LEU A 29 8.04 -6.67 0.24
N ILE A 30 8.56 -6.79 -0.98
CA ILE A 30 9.65 -7.72 -1.30
C ILE A 30 10.92 -7.35 -0.51
N HIS A 31 11.23 -6.06 -0.41
CA HIS A 31 12.35 -5.58 0.39
C HIS A 31 12.19 -5.93 1.87
N LEU A 32 10.98 -5.76 2.43
CA LEU A 32 10.66 -6.19 3.79
C LEU A 32 10.83 -7.70 3.99
N CYS A 33 10.51 -8.53 3.00
CA CYS A 33 10.69 -9.98 3.09
C CYS A 33 12.14 -10.39 3.41
N LEU A 34 13.13 -9.57 3.04
CA LEU A 34 14.54 -9.80 3.37
C LEU A 34 14.85 -9.65 4.88
N PHE A 35 13.97 -8.99 5.65
CA PHE A 35 14.13 -8.69 7.07
C PHE A 35 13.16 -9.44 7.99
N LEU A 36 12.43 -10.45 7.47
CA LEU A 36 11.52 -11.29 8.27
C LEU A 36 12.22 -12.06 9.39
N ASN A 37 13.54 -12.20 9.32
CA ASN A 37 14.35 -12.73 10.41
C ASN A 37 14.40 -11.81 11.63
N GLU A 38 14.27 -10.49 11.47
CA GLU A 38 14.37 -9.49 12.55
C GLU A 38 12.99 -9.00 13.05
N ILE A 39 11.91 -9.22 12.30
CA ILE A 39 10.55 -8.80 12.68
C ILE A 39 9.61 -9.99 12.94
N ASP A 40 8.56 -9.77 13.73
CA ASP A 40 7.47 -10.74 13.94
C ASP A 40 6.24 -10.27 13.16
N LEU A 41 6.13 -10.70 11.90
CA LEU A 41 5.03 -10.30 11.02
C LEU A 41 3.78 -11.13 11.35
N ILE A 42 2.73 -10.45 11.80
CA ILE A 42 1.45 -11.07 12.19
C ILE A 42 0.53 -11.24 10.99
N GLY A 43 0.59 -10.31 10.02
CA GLY A 43 -0.21 -10.40 8.81
C GLY A 43 -0.02 -9.21 7.87
N VAL A 44 -0.44 -9.43 6.62
CA VAL A 44 -0.53 -8.40 5.58
C VAL A 44 -2.01 -8.23 5.23
N VAL A 45 -2.48 -7.00 5.32
CA VAL A 45 -3.84 -6.57 5.00
C VAL A 45 -3.79 -5.83 3.67
N TYR A 46 -4.35 -6.47 2.65
CA TYR A 46 -4.54 -5.85 1.35
C TYR A 46 -5.74 -4.90 1.40
N THR A 47 -5.53 -3.62 1.09
CA THR A 47 -6.55 -2.57 1.15
C THR A 47 -6.41 -1.64 -0.05
N SER A 48 -7.28 -0.65 -0.21
CA SER A 48 -7.11 0.41 -1.20
C SER A 48 -6.44 1.65 -0.60
N SER A 49 -5.71 2.42 -1.41
CA SER A 49 -5.20 3.73 -1.04
C SER A 49 -5.97 4.86 -1.73
N GLN A 50 -5.81 6.08 -1.20
CA GLN A 50 -6.35 7.26 -1.83
C GLN A 50 -5.67 7.65 -3.14
N TYR A 51 -4.57 7.01 -3.56
CA TYR A 51 -3.78 7.45 -4.73
C TYR A 51 -3.76 6.43 -5.87
N HIS A 52 -4.02 5.16 -5.60
CA HIS A 52 -3.95 4.12 -6.64
C HIS A 52 -5.19 3.21 -6.65
N PHE A 53 -6.29 3.67 -6.04
CA PHE A 53 -7.56 2.97 -6.13
C PHE A 53 -8.33 3.33 -7.41
N ASN A 54 -8.29 2.43 -8.39
CA ASN A 54 -9.07 2.59 -9.62
C ASN A 54 -10.58 2.26 -9.41
N GLY A 55 -10.89 1.42 -8.42
CA GLY A 55 -12.26 0.95 -8.14
C GLY A 55 -12.92 0.26 -9.34
N ASP A 56 -14.22 0.01 -9.20
CA ASP A 56 -15.15 -0.49 -10.23
C ASP A 56 -16.06 0.64 -10.76
N GLY A 57 -15.78 1.89 -10.38
CA GLY A 57 -16.59 3.07 -10.73
C GLY A 57 -17.90 3.20 -9.95
N VAL A 58 -18.25 2.21 -9.12
CA VAL A 58 -19.42 2.15 -8.24
C VAL A 58 -18.89 1.87 -6.82
N HIS A 59 -19.47 2.44 -5.76
CA HIS A 59 -18.97 2.25 -4.38
C HIS A 59 -17.54 2.72 -4.12
N THR A 60 -17.09 3.75 -4.84
CA THR A 60 -15.76 4.33 -4.62
C THR A 60 -15.75 5.27 -3.41
N LEU A 61 -14.58 5.48 -2.79
CA LEU A 61 -14.43 6.45 -1.69
C LEU A 61 -14.90 7.88 -2.05
N GLY A 62 -14.93 8.22 -3.35
CA GLY A 62 -15.46 9.49 -3.85
C GLY A 62 -16.96 9.69 -3.63
N GLU A 63 -17.72 8.61 -3.47
CA GLU A 63 -19.16 8.68 -3.13
C GLU A 63 -19.39 9.14 -1.69
N VAL A 64 -18.45 8.83 -0.79
CA VAL A 64 -18.55 9.12 0.64
C VAL A 64 -17.79 10.39 1.01
N THR A 65 -16.70 10.70 0.28
CA THR A 65 -15.82 11.83 0.57
C THR A 65 -15.73 12.77 -0.62
N PRO A 66 -16.35 13.96 -0.58
CA PRO A 66 -16.42 14.88 -1.73
C PRO A 66 -15.04 15.44 -2.16
N ASN A 67 -14.01 15.30 -1.32
CA ASN A 67 -12.63 15.70 -1.61
C ASN A 67 -11.71 14.51 -1.90
N TYR A 68 -12.25 13.31 -2.12
CA TYR A 68 -11.45 12.15 -2.48
C TYR A 68 -10.79 12.35 -3.84
N ARG A 69 -9.47 12.21 -3.90
CA ARG A 69 -8.71 12.34 -5.15
C ARG A 69 -7.76 11.16 -5.26
N CYS A 70 -8.05 10.27 -6.21
CA CYS A 70 -7.16 9.19 -6.64
C CYS A 70 -5.83 9.68 -7.23
N GLN A 71 -5.57 10.99 -7.33
CA GLN A 71 -4.31 11.51 -7.85
C GLN A 71 -3.90 12.79 -7.10
N GLY A 72 -2.65 12.83 -6.65
CA GLY A 72 -2.06 14.04 -6.08
C GLY A 72 -1.85 15.12 -7.15
N GLU A 73 -1.78 16.39 -6.73
CA GLU A 73 -1.53 17.52 -7.64
C GLU A 73 -0.19 17.39 -8.40
N ALA A 74 0.82 16.80 -7.74
CA ALA A 74 2.08 16.47 -8.37
C ALA A 74 1.89 15.48 -9.53
N ALA A 75 1.08 14.42 -9.35
CA ALA A 75 0.85 13.43 -10.38
C ALA A 75 0.31 14.07 -11.68
N TYR A 76 -0.60 15.04 -11.57
CA TYR A 76 -1.15 15.78 -12.71
C TYR A 76 -0.11 16.71 -13.39
N LYS A 77 0.80 17.30 -12.62
CA LYS A 77 1.73 18.33 -13.10
C LYS A 77 3.07 17.79 -13.58
N THR A 78 3.54 16.67 -13.03
CA THR A 78 4.90 16.15 -13.28
C THR A 78 4.96 15.06 -14.35
N HIS A 79 3.84 14.43 -14.67
CA HIS A 79 3.77 13.31 -15.62
C HIS A 79 3.10 13.74 -16.94
N ILE A 80 3.68 14.73 -17.61
CA ILE A 80 3.28 15.12 -18.97
C ILE A 80 3.57 13.92 -19.90
N GLY A 81 2.53 13.20 -20.32
CA GLY A 81 2.61 12.11 -21.31
C GLY A 81 2.51 10.67 -20.78
N TYR A 82 2.35 10.45 -19.48
CA TYR A 82 1.88 9.15 -18.96
C TYR A 82 0.35 9.09 -19.04
N PRO A 83 -0.26 7.93 -19.36
CA PRO A 83 -1.71 7.80 -19.36
C PRO A 83 -2.22 7.90 -17.92
N HIS A 84 -2.58 9.12 -17.52
CA HIS A 84 -3.48 9.35 -16.39
C HIS A 84 -4.88 8.82 -16.77
N PRO A 85 -5.74 8.44 -15.80
CA PRO A 85 -7.12 8.12 -16.08
C PRO A 85 -7.71 9.26 -16.92
N ASP A 86 -8.32 8.85 -18.03
CA ASP A 86 -8.72 9.73 -19.11
C ASP A 86 -9.34 11.04 -18.57
N PRO A 87 -8.86 12.23 -18.97
CA PRO A 87 -9.48 13.50 -18.62
C PRO A 87 -10.98 13.56 -18.96
N GLU A 88 -11.43 12.71 -19.89
CA GLU A 88 -12.81 12.50 -20.29
C GLU A 88 -13.49 11.28 -19.63
N ALA A 89 -12.86 10.58 -18.69
CA ALA A 89 -13.47 9.47 -17.94
C ALA A 89 -14.78 9.88 -17.25
N LYS A 90 -14.88 11.15 -16.83
CA LYS A 90 -16.11 11.78 -16.32
C LYS A 90 -17.27 11.85 -17.34
N ASN A 91 -16.98 11.69 -18.63
CA ASN A 91 -17.93 11.77 -19.74
C ASN A 91 -18.34 10.39 -20.27
N LEU A 92 -17.70 9.31 -19.82
CA LEU A 92 -18.11 7.94 -20.17
C LEU A 92 -19.41 7.62 -19.43
N LYS A 93 -20.50 7.50 -20.19
CA LYS A 93 -21.75 6.92 -19.69
C LYS A 93 -21.73 5.41 -19.97
N SER A 94 -22.36 4.66 -19.05
CA SER A 94 -22.59 3.21 -19.16
C SER A 94 -23.17 2.80 -20.52
#